data_AF-A0A5B2UCM0-F1
#
_entry.id   AF-A0A5B2UCM0-F1
#
_cell.length_a   1.000
_cell.length_b   1.000
_cell.length_c   1.000
_cell.angle_alpha   90.00
_cell.angle_beta   90.00
_cell.angle_gamma   90.00
#
_symmetry.space_group_name_H-M   'P 1'
#
loop_
_entity.id
_entity.type
_entity.pdbx_description
1 polymer ?
#
loop_
_entity_poly.entity_id
_entity_poly.type
_entity_poly.pdbx_seq_one_letter_code
_entity_poly.pdbx_strand_id
1 'polypeptide(L)'
;MCRYARKTYKSHYVCFKCRKSFKQPDAYDIIQRIEKEKVYHGPNGKTVLKIGHVFTKAETKELQKIISDIENRTIKCPECSNVMADLGKDFKAPKKTAVKEWKIIESLFKTGKCFHSCGCDGIGYIPKSPNDYETYLNEILKTYQEYLAACQNISTEECSNKSEEVNYWSGKIQVIKAEIIDNKFEIR
;
A
#
# COMPACT_ATOMS: atom_id res chain seq x y z
N MET A 1 20.84 -2.07 -10.74
CA MET A 1 20.47 -3.42 -10.26
C MET A 1 19.32 -3.27 -9.28
N CYS A 2 18.16 -3.90 -9.53
CA CYS A 2 17.01 -3.81 -8.63
C CYS A 2 17.35 -4.40 -7.24
N ARG A 3 17.19 -3.62 -6.17
CA ARG A 3 17.50 -4.01 -4.79
C ARG A 3 16.79 -5.29 -4.37
N TYR A 4 15.62 -5.54 -4.94
CA TYR A 4 14.71 -6.63 -4.63
C TYR A 4 14.99 -7.93 -5.41
N ALA A 5 15.88 -7.91 -6.40
CA ALA A 5 16.13 -9.07 -7.27
C ALA A 5 16.83 -10.24 -6.57
N ARG A 6 17.42 -10.03 -5.38
CA ARG A 6 18.25 -11.04 -4.69
C ARG A 6 17.80 -11.40 -3.26
N LYS A 7 16.81 -10.70 -2.70
CA LYS A 7 16.34 -10.89 -1.32
C LYS A 7 14.84 -10.62 -1.20
N THR A 8 14.13 -11.44 -0.44
CA THR A 8 12.74 -11.17 -0.04
C THR A 8 12.74 -10.09 1.05
N TYR A 9 12.31 -8.88 0.68
CA TYR A 9 12.16 -7.79 1.64
C TYR A 9 10.76 -7.81 2.23
N LYS A 10 10.71 -7.63 3.55
CA LYS A 10 9.46 -7.56 4.31
C LYS A 10 8.82 -6.18 4.16
N SER A 11 7.54 -6.14 3.84
CA SER A 11 6.77 -4.91 3.86
C SER A 11 6.59 -4.41 5.30
N HIS A 12 6.60 -3.09 5.45
CA HIS A 12 6.33 -2.42 6.72
C HIS A 12 4.85 -2.10 6.83
N TYR A 13 4.20 -2.75 7.79
CA TYR A 13 2.85 -2.41 8.18
C TYR A 13 2.89 -1.40 9.32
N VAL A 14 1.97 -0.43 9.29
CA VAL A 14 1.88 0.64 10.28
C VAL A 14 0.51 0.65 10.95
N CYS A 15 0.53 0.82 12.27
CA CYS A 15 -0.66 1.20 13.02
C CYS A 15 -0.56 2.69 13.39
N PHE A 16 -1.36 3.55 12.75
CA PHE A 16 -1.37 4.99 13.02
C PHE A 16 -1.85 5.33 14.44
N LYS A 17 -2.84 4.60 14.96
CA LYS A 17 -3.31 4.74 16.35
C LYS A 17 -2.19 4.50 17.37
N CYS A 18 -1.39 3.45 17.19
CA CYS A 18 -0.29 3.10 18.09
C CYS A 18 1.03 3.80 17.76
N ARG A 19 1.16 4.39 16.56
CA ARG A 19 2.40 4.95 16.02
C ARG A 19 3.56 3.94 16.06
N LYS A 20 3.26 2.71 15.63
CA LYS A 20 4.18 1.57 15.61
C LYS A 20 4.20 0.94 14.22
N SER A 21 5.37 0.47 13.81
CA SER A 21 5.58 -0.28 12.57
C SER A 21 6.02 -1.70 12.89
N PHE A 22 5.48 -2.66 12.15
CA PHE A 22 5.81 -4.08 12.25
C PHE A 22 6.09 -4.60 10.84
N LYS A 23 7.14 -5.41 10.71
CA LYS A 23 7.48 -6.06 9.44
C LYS A 23 6.66 -7.33 9.28
N GLN A 24 6.06 -7.51 8.12
CA GLN A 24 5.35 -8.74 7.77
C GLN A 24 6.17 -9.59 6.80
N PRO A 25 6.22 -10.91 6.97
CA PRO A 25 6.79 -11.82 5.97
C PRO A 25 6.09 -11.64 4.62
N ASP A 26 6.87 -11.77 3.55
CA ASP A 26 6.33 -11.81 2.19
C ASP A 26 5.46 -13.07 2.01
N ALA A 27 4.49 -13.04 1.11
CA ALA A 27 3.62 -14.19 0.85
C ALA A 27 4.45 -15.43 0.46
N TYR A 28 5.51 -15.22 -0.32
CA TYR A 28 6.42 -16.29 -0.72
C TYR A 28 7.09 -16.98 0.47
N ASP A 29 7.60 -16.21 1.43
CA ASP A 29 8.25 -16.76 2.64
C ASP A 29 7.25 -17.59 3.48
N ILE A 30 5.98 -17.16 3.52
CA ILE A 30 4.91 -17.88 4.24
C ILE A 30 4.60 -19.20 3.54
N ILE A 31 4.48 -19.19 2.21
CA ILE A 31 4.22 -20.38 1.41
C ILE A 31 5.33 -21.43 1.60
N GLN A 32 6.59 -21.02 1.51
CA GLN A 32 7.73 -21.93 1.75
C GLN A 32 7.68 -22.56 3.14
N ARG A 33 7.29 -21.79 4.16
CA ARG A 33 7.13 -22.31 5.52
C ARG A 33 6.00 -23.34 5.61
N ILE A 34 4.85 -23.07 4.99
CA ILE A 34 3.72 -24.00 4.94
C ILE A 34 4.10 -25.30 4.25
N GLU A 35 4.82 -25.23 3.14
CA GLU A 35 5.31 -26.41 2.40
C GLU A 35 6.21 -27.28 3.28
N LYS A 36 7.14 -26.66 4.01
CA LYS A 36 8.06 -27.35 4.93
C LYS A 36 7.36 -27.94 6.16
N GLU A 37 6.56 -27.14 6.85
CA GLU A 37 5.89 -27.53 8.11
C GLU A 37 4.67 -28.42 7.86
N LYS A 38 4.12 -28.41 6.64
CA LYS A 38 2.90 -29.11 6.24
C LYS A 38 1.69 -28.70 7.10
N VAL A 39 1.70 -27.46 7.59
CA VAL A 39 0.65 -26.84 8.40
C VAL A 39 0.31 -25.48 7.80
N TYR A 40 -0.98 -25.24 7.58
CA TYR A 40 -1.50 -23.95 7.14
C TYR A 40 -2.43 -23.38 8.20
N HIS A 41 -2.14 -22.16 8.65
CA HIS A 41 -3.04 -21.35 9.46
C HIS A 41 -3.74 -20.34 8.55
N GLY A 42 -4.97 -20.67 8.19
CA GLY A 42 -5.81 -19.85 7.34
C GLY A 42 -6.59 -18.77 8.09
N PRO A 43 -7.41 -18.01 7.34
CA PRO A 43 -8.26 -16.98 7.92
C PRO A 43 -9.20 -17.56 9.00
N ASN A 44 -9.60 -16.70 9.95
CA ASN A 44 -10.51 -17.02 11.05
C ASN A 44 -10.03 -18.15 11.98
N GLY A 45 -8.72 -18.37 12.08
CA GLY A 45 -8.14 -19.38 12.97
C GLY A 45 -8.26 -20.82 12.44
N LYS A 46 -8.68 -21.00 11.18
CA LYS A 46 -8.70 -22.31 10.54
C LYS A 46 -7.27 -22.87 10.50
N THR A 47 -7.06 -24.07 11.02
CA THR A 47 -5.78 -24.77 10.91
C THR A 47 -5.96 -26.03 10.09
N VAL A 48 -5.12 -26.20 9.07
CA VAL A 48 -5.10 -27.39 8.22
C VAL A 48 -3.76 -28.08 8.38
N LEU A 49 -3.82 -29.34 8.81
CA LEU A 49 -2.65 -30.20 8.97
C LEU A 49 -2.46 -31.08 7.73
N LYS A 50 -1.25 -31.57 7.50
CA LYS A 50 -0.91 -32.49 6.40
C LYS A 50 -1.23 -31.90 5.00
N ILE A 51 -1.04 -30.59 4.85
CA ILE A 51 -1.31 -29.86 3.60
C ILE A 51 -0.24 -30.08 2.51
N GLY A 52 0.79 -30.89 2.78
CA GLY A 52 1.90 -31.15 1.86
C GLY A 52 1.46 -31.66 0.47
N HIS A 53 0.30 -32.33 0.39
CA HIS A 53 -0.26 -32.82 -0.88
C HIS A 53 -0.58 -31.68 -1.87
N VAL A 54 -0.86 -30.47 -1.38
CA VAL A 54 -1.18 -29.30 -2.20
C VAL A 54 0.01 -28.82 -3.05
N PHE A 55 1.24 -29.15 -2.62
CA PHE A 55 2.48 -28.74 -3.29
C PHE A 55 3.05 -29.79 -4.27
N THR A 56 2.46 -31.00 -4.32
CA THR A 56 3.01 -32.13 -5.10
C THR A 56 2.50 -32.24 -6.55
N LYS A 57 1.50 -31.43 -6.95
CA LYS A 57 0.90 -31.44 -8.29
C LYS A 57 1.01 -30.06 -8.94
N ALA A 58 0.84 -29.98 -10.26
CA ALA A 58 0.63 -28.72 -10.97
C ALA A 58 -0.40 -27.85 -10.25
N GLU A 59 -0.20 -26.53 -10.23
CA GLU A 59 -0.96 -25.56 -9.41
C GLU A 59 -2.42 -25.97 -9.22
N THR A 60 -2.73 -26.44 -8.01
CA THR A 60 -4.08 -26.87 -7.67
C THR A 60 -4.94 -25.66 -7.32
N LYS A 61 -6.25 -25.75 -7.55
CA LYS A 61 -7.22 -24.72 -7.09
C LYS A 61 -7.07 -24.42 -5.59
N GLU A 62 -6.65 -25.42 -4.81
CA GLU A 62 -6.40 -25.27 -3.38
C GLU A 62 -5.14 -24.43 -3.09
N LEU A 63 -4.04 -24.64 -3.83
CA LEU A 63 -2.84 -23.82 -3.72
C LEU A 63 -3.13 -22.35 -4.06
N GLN A 64 -3.85 -22.10 -5.16
CA GLN A 64 -4.25 -20.76 -5.57
C GLN A 64 -5.09 -20.07 -4.49
N LYS A 65 -6.00 -20.80 -3.84
CA LYS A 65 -6.78 -20.28 -2.72
C LYS A 65 -5.90 -19.93 -1.52
N ILE A 66 -4.93 -20.77 -1.17
CA ILE A 66 -4.00 -20.49 -0.06
C ILE A 66 -3.15 -19.25 -0.36
N ILE A 67 -2.63 -19.13 -1.58
CA ILE A 67 -1.88 -17.94 -2.02
C ILE A 67 -2.75 -16.70 -1.90
N SER A 68 -3.98 -16.75 -2.44
CA SER A 68 -4.93 -15.64 -2.38
C SER A 68 -5.28 -15.25 -0.94
N ASP A 69 -5.53 -16.22 -0.06
CA ASP A 69 -5.80 -15.99 1.37
C ASP A 69 -4.61 -15.27 2.05
N ILE A 70 -3.38 -15.66 1.72
CA ILE A 70 -2.16 -15.08 2.30
C ILE A 70 -1.91 -13.68 1.77
N GLU A 71 -2.06 -13.45 0.46
CA GLU A 71 -1.86 -12.14 -0.17
C GLU A 71 -2.88 -11.11 0.30
N ASN A 72 -4.14 -11.54 0.50
CA ASN A 72 -5.25 -10.66 0.89
C ASN A 72 -5.51 -10.66 2.40
N ARG A 73 -4.59 -11.19 3.21
CA ARG A 73 -4.78 -11.28 4.67
C ARG A 73 -4.83 -9.89 5.30
N THR A 74 -5.82 -9.68 6.18
CA THR A 74 -5.88 -8.47 7.00
C THR A 74 -4.82 -8.53 8.10
N ILE A 75 -3.93 -7.53 8.14
CA ILE A 75 -2.92 -7.40 9.18
C ILE A 75 -3.44 -6.52 10.32
N LYS A 76 -3.49 -7.08 11.54
CA LYS A 76 -3.92 -6.37 12.74
C LYS A 76 -2.73 -5.98 13.61
N CYS A 77 -2.85 -4.85 14.29
CA CYS A 77 -1.87 -4.37 15.25
C CYS A 77 -1.83 -5.27 16.49
N PRO A 78 -0.66 -5.79 16.89
CA PRO A 78 -0.53 -6.62 18.10
C PRO A 78 -0.93 -5.91 19.41
N GLU A 79 -1.01 -4.59 19.40
CA GLU A 79 -1.19 -3.77 20.59
C GLU A 79 -2.63 -3.31 20.80
N CYS A 80 -3.35 -3.06 19.70
CA CYS A 80 -4.69 -2.48 19.75
C CYS A 80 -5.69 -3.16 18.82
N SER A 81 -5.28 -4.22 18.10
CA SER A 81 -6.10 -4.98 17.15
C SER A 81 -6.65 -4.22 15.94
N ASN A 82 -6.37 -2.92 15.80
CA ASN A 82 -6.74 -2.16 14.60
C ASN A 82 -6.05 -2.70 13.35
N VAL A 83 -6.71 -2.58 12.19
CA VAL A 83 -6.11 -2.86 10.89
C VAL A 83 -4.93 -1.94 10.65
N MET A 84 -3.86 -2.51 10.09
CA MET A 84 -2.63 -1.80 9.78
C MET A 84 -2.54 -1.46 8.30
N ALA A 85 -1.94 -0.30 7.99
CA ALA A 85 -1.65 0.15 6.65
C ALA A 85 -0.35 -0.48 6.13
N ASP A 86 -0.34 -1.02 4.91
CA ASP A 86 0.89 -1.42 4.23
C ASP A 86 1.58 -0.18 3.62
N LEU A 87 2.73 0.19 4.17
CA LEU A 87 3.54 1.30 3.66
C LEU A 87 4.68 0.84 2.76
N GLY A 88 4.83 -0.47 2.52
CA GLY A 88 5.82 -1.02 1.61
C GLY A 88 7.21 -1.23 2.22
N LYS A 89 8.16 -1.54 1.34
CA LYS A 89 9.45 -2.16 1.70
C LYS A 89 10.53 -1.13 2.07
N ASP A 90 10.45 0.08 1.53
CA ASP A 90 11.41 1.16 1.79
C ASP A 90 10.97 2.12 2.90
N PHE A 91 9.82 1.89 3.54
CA PHE A 91 9.33 2.75 4.61
C PHE A 91 10.23 2.69 5.86
N LYS A 92 10.64 3.86 6.34
CA LYS A 92 11.34 4.03 7.62
C LYS A 92 10.42 4.71 8.62
N ALA A 93 9.98 3.95 9.61
CA ALA A 93 9.11 4.46 10.65
C ALA A 93 9.81 5.55 11.48
N PRO A 94 9.15 6.69 11.74
CA PRO A 94 9.67 7.71 12.64
C PRO A 94 9.60 7.23 14.10
N LYS A 95 10.19 8.02 15.01
CA LYS A 95 10.06 7.73 16.45
C LYS A 95 8.58 7.77 16.84
N LYS A 96 8.15 6.90 17.78
CA LYS A 96 6.76 6.87 18.27
C LYS A 96 6.27 8.24 18.73
N THR A 97 7.16 9.03 19.36
CA THR A 97 6.88 10.37 19.89
C THR A 97 6.74 11.45 18.81
N ALA A 98 7.15 11.20 17.57
CA ALA A 98 7.09 12.16 16.47
C ALA A 98 5.66 12.30 15.90
N VAL A 99 4.74 12.86 16.70
CA VAL A 99 3.30 12.96 16.38
C VAL A 99 3.07 13.61 15.00
N LYS A 100 3.78 14.71 14.71
CA LYS A 100 3.63 15.47 13.46
C LYS A 100 4.04 14.64 12.24
N GLU A 101 5.15 13.90 12.32
CA GLU A 101 5.62 13.01 11.25
C GLU A 101 4.61 11.87 11.00
N TRP A 102 4.08 11.26 12.07
CA TRP A 102 3.06 10.22 11.94
C TRP A 102 1.79 10.73 11.26
N LYS A 103 1.36 11.97 11.56
CA LYS A 103 0.20 12.58 10.91
C LYS A 103 0.45 12.77 9.41
N ILE A 104 1.63 13.29 9.03
CA ILE A 104 2.00 13.44 7.61
C ILE A 104 1.97 12.08 6.92
N ILE A 105 2.55 11.03 7.52
CA ILE A 105 2.58 9.69 6.92
C ILE A 105 1.17 9.10 6.76
N GLU A 106 0.30 9.27 7.75
CA GLU A 106 -1.10 8.83 7.67
C GLU A 106 -1.83 9.52 6.52
N SER A 107 -1.65 10.83 6.39
CA SER A 107 -2.27 11.60 5.33
C SER A 107 -1.68 11.27 3.94
N LEU A 108 -0.37 11.04 3.82
CA LEU A 108 0.25 10.51 2.59
C LEU A 108 -0.34 9.15 2.19
N PHE A 109 -0.54 8.26 3.16
CA PHE A 109 -1.13 6.95 2.90
C PHE A 109 -2.58 7.08 2.39
N LYS A 110 -3.39 7.96 2.99
CA LYS A 110 -4.78 8.22 2.55
C LYS A 110 -4.86 8.70 1.10
N THR A 111 -3.89 9.50 0.66
CA THR A 111 -3.82 9.98 -0.73
C THR A 111 -3.21 8.94 -1.70
N GLY A 112 -2.83 7.77 -1.19
CA GLY A 112 -2.34 6.63 -1.96
C GLY A 112 -0.82 6.60 -2.14
N LYS A 113 -0.06 7.43 -1.41
CA LYS A 113 1.40 7.38 -1.41
C LYS A 113 1.87 6.27 -0.45
N CYS A 114 2.50 5.25 -1.02
CA CYS A 114 3.19 4.17 -0.30
C CYS A 114 4.65 4.06 -0.75
N PHE A 115 5.47 3.32 0.00
CA PHE A 115 6.92 3.17 -0.21
C PHE A 115 7.26 1.75 -0.71
N HIS A 116 6.51 1.28 -1.70
CA HIS A 116 6.78 0.02 -2.41
C HIS A 116 7.85 0.15 -3.51
N SER A 117 8.62 1.26 -3.53
CA SER A 117 9.57 1.54 -4.61
C SER A 117 10.49 0.35 -4.89
N CYS A 118 10.70 0.03 -6.17
CA CYS A 118 11.68 -0.99 -6.60
C CYS A 118 13.14 -0.49 -6.52
N GLY A 119 13.34 0.72 -6.00
CA GLY A 119 14.63 1.40 -5.88
C GLY A 119 15.03 2.20 -7.12
N CYS A 120 14.24 2.18 -8.21
CA CYS A 120 14.54 2.92 -9.44
C CYS A 120 14.18 4.41 -9.34
N ASP A 121 13.01 4.73 -8.76
CA ASP A 121 12.50 6.11 -8.68
C ASP A 121 12.62 6.73 -7.27
N GLY A 122 13.23 5.98 -6.34
CA GLY A 122 13.34 6.37 -4.94
C GLY A 122 11.99 6.47 -4.21
N ILE A 123 12.02 6.98 -2.99
CA ILE A 123 10.83 7.16 -2.14
C ILE A 123 10.00 8.41 -2.52
N GLY A 124 10.54 9.27 -3.38
CA GLY A 124 10.01 10.60 -3.68
C GLY A 124 10.15 11.58 -2.50
N TYR A 125 9.61 12.78 -2.68
CA TYR A 125 9.59 13.80 -1.63
C TYR A 125 8.64 13.41 -0.48
N ILE A 126 9.08 13.65 0.76
CA ILE A 126 8.27 13.49 1.99
C ILE A 126 8.24 14.85 2.69
N PRO A 127 7.06 15.48 2.83
CA PRO A 127 6.89 16.73 3.55
C PRO A 127 7.38 16.65 4.99
N LYS A 128 8.03 17.70 5.48
CA LYS A 128 8.61 17.75 6.85
C LYS A 128 7.86 18.69 7.78
N SER A 129 7.08 19.61 7.23
CA SER A 129 6.26 20.56 7.97
C SER A 129 4.82 20.58 7.44
N PRO A 130 3.86 21.15 8.19
CA PRO A 130 2.50 21.35 7.70
C PRO A 130 2.44 22.19 6.43
N ASN A 131 3.28 23.23 6.32
CA ASN A 131 3.35 24.09 5.14
C ASN A 131 3.88 23.33 3.92
N ASP A 132 4.96 22.54 4.11
CA ASP A 132 5.46 21.66 3.05
C ASP A 132 4.39 20.67 2.59
N TYR A 133 3.53 20.22 3.52
CA TYR A 133 2.48 19.26 3.20
C TYR A 133 1.33 19.91 2.41
N GLU A 134 0.93 21.12 2.78
CA GLU A 134 -0.02 21.92 2.01
C GLU A 134 0.49 22.17 0.59
N THR A 135 1.76 22.58 0.43
CA THR A 135 2.38 22.76 -0.88
C THR A 135 2.35 21.46 -1.68
N TYR A 136 2.77 20.35 -1.07
CA TYR A 136 2.76 19.04 -1.71
C TYR A 136 1.36 18.60 -2.19
N LEU A 137 0.32 18.80 -1.37
CA LEU A 137 -1.04 18.43 -1.76
C LEU A 137 -1.56 19.27 -2.93
N ASN A 138 -1.29 20.58 -2.92
CA ASN A 138 -1.69 21.47 -4.02
C ASN A 138 -0.92 21.16 -5.32
N GLU A 139 0.37 20.85 -5.24
CA GLU A 139 1.15 20.41 -6.39
C GLU A 139 0.58 19.12 -7.01
N ILE A 140 0.26 18.13 -6.17
CA ILE A 140 -0.36 16.89 -6.63
C ILE A 140 -1.74 17.14 -7.23
N LEU A 141 -2.55 17.97 -6.58
CA LEU A 141 -3.89 18.31 -7.07
C LEU A 141 -3.80 18.90 -8.48
N LYS A 142 -2.88 19.86 -8.67
CA LYS A 142 -2.62 20.48 -9.97
C LYS A 142 -2.20 19.44 -11.01
N THR A 143 -1.23 18.58 -10.69
CA THR A 143 -0.78 17.52 -11.60
C THR A 143 -1.93 16.58 -12.00
N TYR A 144 -2.77 16.18 -11.05
CA TYR A 144 -3.92 15.30 -11.36
C TYR A 144 -4.99 16.01 -12.20
N GLN A 145 -5.21 17.31 -11.99
CA GLN A 145 -6.09 18.12 -12.84
C GLN A 145 -5.55 18.22 -14.28
N GLU A 146 -4.24 18.39 -14.45
CA GLU A 146 -3.58 18.38 -15.75
C GLU A 146 -3.73 17.01 -16.45
N TYR A 147 -3.55 15.91 -15.72
CA TYR A 147 -3.79 14.56 -16.25
C TYR A 147 -5.24 14.34 -16.65
N LEU A 148 -6.20 14.76 -15.82
CA LEU A 148 -7.62 14.65 -16.16
C LEU A 148 -7.96 15.44 -17.44
N ALA A 149 -7.44 16.67 -17.57
CA ALA A 149 -7.63 17.49 -18.76
C ALA A 149 -7.01 16.84 -20.00
N ALA A 150 -5.80 16.28 -19.88
CA ALA A 150 -5.16 15.53 -20.96
C ALA A 150 -6.00 14.33 -21.40
N CYS A 151 -6.50 13.51 -20.46
CA CYS A 151 -7.39 12.37 -20.77
C CYS A 151 -8.67 12.82 -21.48
N GLN A 152 -9.26 13.96 -21.10
CA GLN A 152 -10.47 14.47 -21.72
C GLN A 152 -10.26 14.94 -23.17
N ASN A 153 -9.07 15.46 -23.49
CA ASN A 153 -8.72 16.01 -24.80
C ASN A 153 -8.32 14.95 -25.85
N ILE A 154 -8.08 13.70 -25.45
CA ILE A 154 -7.77 12.59 -26.39
C ILE A 154 -9.05 12.18 -27.15
N SER A 155 -8.95 11.90 -28.45
CA SER A 155 -10.11 11.46 -29.24
C SER A 155 -10.64 10.09 -28.76
N THR A 156 -11.95 9.84 -28.86
CA THR A 156 -12.55 8.54 -28.47
C THR A 156 -12.10 7.37 -29.34
N GLU A 157 -11.51 7.66 -30.50
CA GLU A 157 -11.03 6.65 -31.46
C GLU A 157 -9.64 6.11 -31.10
N GLU A 158 -8.89 6.80 -30.23
CA GLU A 158 -7.50 6.45 -29.86
C GLU A 158 -7.37 5.74 -28.50
N CYS A 159 -8.41 5.72 -27.65
CA CYS A 159 -8.31 5.13 -26.32
C CYS A 159 -9.60 4.39 -25.90
N SER A 160 -9.54 3.05 -25.91
CA SER A 160 -10.66 2.20 -25.47
C SER A 160 -11.02 2.39 -23.99
N ASN A 161 -10.07 2.84 -23.17
CA ASN A 161 -10.21 2.93 -21.72
C ASN A 161 -10.37 4.36 -21.20
N LYS A 162 -10.69 5.33 -22.09
CA LYS A 162 -10.78 6.76 -21.75
C LYS A 162 -11.70 7.03 -20.55
N SER A 163 -12.85 6.37 -20.48
CA SER A 163 -13.81 6.55 -19.38
C SER A 163 -13.24 6.09 -18.04
N GLU A 164 -12.47 4.99 -18.03
CA GLU A 164 -11.82 4.45 -16.83
C GLU A 164 -10.73 5.40 -16.32
N GLU A 165 -9.90 5.93 -17.22
CA GLU A 165 -8.86 6.89 -16.85
C GLU A 165 -9.44 8.20 -16.31
N VAL A 166 -10.50 8.72 -16.94
CA VAL A 166 -11.21 9.93 -16.46
C VAL A 166 -11.79 9.69 -15.07
N ASN A 167 -12.43 8.55 -14.84
CA ASN A 167 -12.97 8.20 -13.53
C ASN A 167 -11.87 8.03 -12.47
N TYR A 168 -10.75 7.41 -12.84
CA TYR A 168 -9.59 7.23 -11.97
C TYR A 168 -9.03 8.58 -11.50
N TRP A 169 -8.70 9.49 -12.43
CA TRP A 169 -8.15 10.80 -12.09
C TRP A 169 -9.14 11.68 -11.35
N SER A 170 -10.42 11.67 -11.76
CA SER A 170 -11.49 12.38 -11.04
C SER A 170 -11.59 11.91 -9.58
N GLY A 171 -11.60 10.59 -9.35
CA GLY A 171 -11.60 10.01 -8.00
C GLY A 171 -10.38 10.43 -7.18
N LYS A 172 -9.18 10.40 -7.78
CA LYS A 172 -7.93 10.86 -7.13
C LYS A 172 -8.00 12.34 -6.73
N ILE A 173 -8.52 13.20 -7.60
CA ILE A 173 -8.71 14.63 -7.31
C ILE A 173 -9.64 14.83 -6.11
N GLN A 174 -10.74 14.08 -6.03
CA GLN A 174 -11.67 14.20 -4.89
C GLN A 174 -11.01 13.80 -3.57
N VAL A 175 -10.21 12.74 -3.56
CA VAL A 175 -9.45 12.31 -2.37
C VAL A 175 -8.48 13.41 -1.92
N ILE A 176 -7.73 14.00 -2.85
CA ILE A 176 -6.78 15.08 -2.51
C ILE A 176 -7.51 16.32 -1.98
N LYS A 177 -8.60 16.75 -2.63
CA LYS A 177 -9.40 17.90 -2.16
C LYS A 177 -9.96 17.67 -0.77
N ALA A 178 -10.48 16.47 -0.49
CA ALA A 178 -10.98 16.13 0.84
C ALA A 178 -9.86 16.20 1.89
N GLU A 179 -8.65 15.69 1.60
CA GLU A 179 -7.53 15.74 2.53
C GLU A 179 -7.03 17.19 2.77
N ILE A 180 -7.04 18.06 1.75
CA ILE A 180 -6.73 19.50 1.91
C ILE A 180 -7.73 20.14 2.89
N ILE A 181 -9.02 19.90 2.70
CA ILE A 181 -10.10 20.45 3.53
C ILE A 181 -10.01 19.92 4.96
N ASP A 182 -9.82 18.61 5.15
CA ASP A 182 -9.72 17.96 6.46
C ASP A 182 -8.53 18.49 7.29
N ASN A 183 -7.45 18.90 6.62
CA ASN A 183 -6.31 19.54 7.27
C ASN A 183 -6.45 21.06 7.42
N LYS A 184 -7.57 21.65 6.98
CA LYS A 184 -7.85 23.10 6.99
C LYS A 184 -6.84 23.91 6.18
N PHE A 185 -6.34 23.32 5.10
CA PHE A 185 -5.49 24.00 4.13
C PHE A 185 -6.33 24.68 3.05
N GLU A 186 -5.73 25.62 2.33
CA GLU A 186 -6.36 26.27 1.20
C GLU A 186 -6.06 25.51 -0.11
N ILE A 187 -7.09 25.34 -0.94
CA ILE A 187 -6.93 24.85 -2.31
C ILE A 187 -6.40 26.02 -3.15
N ARG A 188 -5.26 25.81 -3.79
CA ARG A 188 -4.57 26.80 -4.64
C ARG A 188 -4.53 26.37 -6.09
#